data_AF-A0A1H1BTU0-F1
#
_entry.id   AF-A0A1H1BTU0-F1
#
_cell.length_a   1.000
_cell.length_b   1.000
_cell.length_c   1.000
_cell.angle_alpha   90.00
_cell.angle_beta   90.00
_cell.angle_gamma   90.00
#
_symmetry.space_group_name_H-M   'P 1'
#
loop_
_entity.id
_entity.type
_entity.pdbx_description
1 polymer ?
#
loop_
_entity_poly.entity_id
_entity_poly.type
_entity_poly.pdbx_seq_one_letter_code
_entity_poly.pdbx_strand_id
1 'polypeptide(L)'
;MPSRLVAVANVFLFTGFLVVLLSSLSFPELPLSACTDVGYPGDEPPGGFEYYEFYLGWMAYSPDGGVNRCETPIVTIAVALLAVGGALRGLEYRSR
;
A
#
# COMPACT_ATOMS: atom_id res chain seq x y z
N MET A 1 24.15 -9.79 -19.07
CA MET A 1 23.92 -8.89 -17.91
C MET A 1 22.44 -8.57 -17.83
N PRO A 2 21.79 -8.62 -16.65
CA PRO A 2 20.40 -8.18 -16.53
C PRO A 2 20.31 -6.71 -16.95
N SER A 3 19.28 -6.36 -17.74
CA SER A 3 19.02 -4.96 -18.05
C SER A 3 18.74 -4.20 -16.75
N ARG A 4 18.97 -2.87 -16.75
CA ARG A 4 18.63 -2.03 -15.59
C ARG A 4 17.16 -2.19 -15.20
N LEU A 5 16.29 -2.36 -16.20
CA LEU A 5 14.86 -2.63 -16.04
C LEU A 5 14.59 -3.95 -15.31
N VAL A 6 15.30 -5.03 -15.65
CA VAL A 6 15.22 -6.33 -14.96
C VAL A 6 15.67 -6.22 -13.50
N ALA A 7 16.74 -5.48 -13.23
CA ALA A 7 17.21 -5.28 -11.86
C ALA A 7 16.19 -4.54 -11.01
N VAL A 8 15.63 -3.44 -11.52
CA VAL A 8 14.58 -2.66 -10.84
C VAL A 8 13.34 -3.52 -10.62
N ALA A 9 12.88 -4.25 -11.64
CA ALA A 9 11.72 -5.12 -11.52
C ALA A 9 11.90 -6.20 -10.45
N ASN A 10 13.11 -6.78 -10.34
CA ASN A 10 13.41 -7.76 -9.29
C ASN A 10 13.38 -7.17 -7.89
N VAL A 11 13.86 -5.93 -7.71
CA VAL A 11 13.78 -5.25 -6.40
C VAL A 11 12.32 -5.11 -6.00
N PHE A 12 11.47 -4.58 -6.88
CA PHE A 12 10.04 -4.43 -6.62
C PHE A 12 9.35 -5.75 -6.29
N LEU A 13 9.60 -6.80 -7.09
CA LEU A 13 9.02 -8.12 -6.85
C LEU A 13 9.49 -8.73 -5.53
N PHE A 14 10.79 -8.65 -5.22
CA PHE A 14 11.36 -9.25 -4.02
C PHE A 14 10.87 -8.52 -2.76
N THR A 15 10.87 -7.18 -2.77
CA THR A 15 10.34 -6.38 -1.66
C THR A 15 8.84 -6.62 -1.49
N GLY A 16 8.06 -6.62 -2.57
CA GLY A 16 6.63 -6.91 -2.51
C GLY A 16 6.34 -8.29 -1.92
N PHE A 17 7.06 -9.33 -2.38
CA PHE A 17 6.92 -10.69 -1.86
C PHE A 17 7.30 -10.78 -0.36
N LEU A 18 8.40 -10.14 0.04
CA LEU A 18 8.81 -10.13 1.44
C LEU A 18 7.77 -9.48 2.35
N VAL A 19 7.18 -8.36 1.91
CA VAL A 19 6.13 -7.68 2.67
C VAL A 19 4.86 -8.53 2.76
N VAL A 20 4.44 -9.20 1.67
CA VAL A 20 3.31 -10.14 1.71
C VAL A 20 3.59 -11.27 2.70
N LEU A 21 4.78 -11.89 2.62
CA LEU A 21 5.14 -13.00 3.48
C LEU A 21 5.12 -12.59 4.96
N LEU A 22 5.80 -11.49 5.32
CA LEU A 22 5.82 -10.99 6.69
C LEU A 22 4.41 -10.66 7.19
N SER A 23 3.59 -10.02 6.35
CA SER A 23 2.22 -9.68 6.72
C SER A 23 1.36 -10.92 6.90
N SER A 24 1.49 -11.94 6.06
CA SER A 24 0.73 -13.20 6.18
C SER A 24 1.09 -13.99 7.45
N LEU A 25 2.34 -13.87 7.92
CA LEU A 25 2.80 -14.50 9.16
C LEU A 25 2.34 -13.72 10.40
N SER A 26 2.23 -12.39 10.30
CA SER A 26 1.85 -11.51 11.41
C SER A 26 0.34 -11.27 11.52
N PHE A 27 -0.39 -11.31 10.40
CA PHE A 27 -1.80 -10.97 10.27
C PHE A 27 -2.50 -12.04 9.41
N PRO A 28 -2.90 -13.18 10.00
CA PRO A 28 -3.54 -14.27 9.27
C PRO A 28 -4.89 -13.87 8.65
N GLU A 29 -5.54 -12.84 9.21
CA GLU A 29 -6.70 -12.19 8.63
C GLU A 29 -6.21 -11.03 7.76
N LEU A 30 -6.09 -11.24 6.45
CA LEU A 30 -5.67 -10.20 5.50
C LEU A 30 -6.79 -9.16 5.39
N PRO A 31 -6.65 -7.99 6.02
CA PRO A 31 -7.72 -7.02 6.04
C PRO A 31 -7.63 -6.14 4.80
N LEU A 32 -8.75 -5.95 4.13
CA LEU A 32 -8.94 -4.77 3.29
C LEU A 32 -9.04 -3.57 4.24
N SER A 33 -8.48 -2.42 3.86
CA SER A 33 -8.48 -1.19 4.67
C SER A 33 -9.83 -0.95 5.36
N ALA A 34 -9.80 -0.53 6.61
CA ALA A 34 -10.99 -0.18 7.37
C ALA A 34 -11.02 1.33 7.59
N CYS A 35 -12.16 1.98 7.37
CA CYS A 35 -12.36 3.38 7.69
C CYS A 35 -13.60 3.52 8.56
N THR A 36 -13.58 4.45 9.51
CA THR A 36 -14.83 4.95 10.10
C THR A 36 -15.64 5.64 8.99
N ASP A 37 -16.96 5.45 9.00
CA ASP A 37 -17.88 6.10 8.05
C ASP A 37 -18.72 7.12 8.83
N VAL A 38 -18.10 8.26 9.10
CA VAL A 38 -18.70 9.38 9.83
C VAL A 38 -19.01 10.48 8.83
N GLY A 39 -20.29 10.85 8.75
CA GLY A 39 -20.74 11.96 7.93
C GLY A 39 -20.19 13.28 8.45
N TYR A 40 -19.72 14.14 7.54
CA TYR A 40 -19.23 15.48 7.86
C TYR A 40 -20.41 16.39 8.27
N PRO A 41 -20.47 16.92 9.51
CA PRO A 41 -21.63 17.67 9.99
C PRO A 41 -21.54 19.19 9.74
N GLY A 42 -20.42 19.70 9.23
CA GLY A 42 -20.16 21.15 9.06
C GLY A 42 -20.40 21.68 7.65
N ASP A 43 -20.53 23.00 7.54
CA ASP A 43 -20.60 23.73 6.25
C ASP A 43 -19.20 24.01 5.64
N GLU A 44 -18.13 23.68 6.38
CA GLU A 44 -16.75 23.88 5.95
C GLU A 44 -16.27 22.72 5.05
N PRO A 45 -15.36 22.96 4.08
CA PRO A 45 -14.80 21.87 3.30
C PRO A 45 -14.02 20.91 4.22
N PRO A 46 -14.07 19.58 3.96
CA PRO A 46 -13.28 18.62 4.71
C PRO A 46 -11.79 19.02 4.71
N GLY A 47 -11.12 18.76 5.83
CA GLY A 47 -9.71 19.10 5.97
C GLY A 47 -8.83 18.24 5.06
N GLY A 48 -7.51 18.42 5.18
CA GLY A 48 -6.54 17.67 4.39
C GLY A 48 -6.19 16.31 4.98
N PHE A 49 -5.26 15.62 4.33
CA PHE A 49 -4.71 14.38 4.86
C PHE A 49 -4.00 14.59 6.20
N GLU A 50 -4.33 13.76 7.19
CA GLU A 50 -3.67 13.71 8.50
C GLU A 50 -3.12 12.31 8.77
N TYR A 51 -1.84 12.21 9.10
CA TYR A 51 -1.25 10.95 9.55
C TYR A 51 -1.32 10.84 11.06
N TYR A 52 -1.78 9.70 11.56
CA TYR A 52 -1.83 9.43 13.01
C TYR A 52 -0.63 8.62 13.46
N GLU A 53 -0.52 7.39 12.99
CA GLU A 53 0.47 6.45 13.49
C GLU A 53 0.70 5.29 12.54
N PHE A 54 1.82 4.59 12.78
CA PHE A 54 2.11 3.30 12.19
C PHE A 54 2.26 2.31 13.33
N TYR A 55 1.33 1.37 13.42
CA TYR A 55 1.28 0.39 14.50
C TYR A 55 1.06 -1.00 13.92
N LEU A 56 1.94 -1.95 14.28
CA LEU A 56 1.85 -3.35 13.83
C LEU A 56 1.59 -3.48 12.31
N GLY A 57 2.32 -2.78 11.44
CA GLY A 57 2.12 -2.95 10.00
C GLY A 57 0.88 -2.25 9.43
N TRP A 58 0.12 -1.52 10.25
CA TRP A 58 -1.00 -0.70 9.84
C TRP A 58 -0.62 0.77 9.85
N MET A 59 -1.04 1.47 8.80
CA MET A 59 -0.98 2.91 8.72
C MET A 59 -2.35 3.48 9.08
N ALA A 60 -2.41 4.26 10.16
CA ALA A 60 -3.60 5.00 10.57
C ALA A 60 -3.50 6.45 10.08
N TYR A 61 -4.53 6.94 9.41
CA TYR A 61 -4.60 8.28 8.83
C TYR A 61 -6.06 8.75 8.71
N SER A 62 -6.26 10.03 8.45
CA SER A 62 -7.53 10.59 7.99
C SER A 62 -7.33 11.25 6.63
N PRO A 63 -8.22 11.02 5.65
CA PRO A 63 -8.17 11.70 4.35
C PRO A 63 -8.80 13.11 4.39
N ASP A 64 -9.48 13.47 5.47
CA ASP A 64 -10.46 14.56 5.55
C ASP A 64 -10.33 15.42 6.82
N GLY A 65 -9.13 15.51 7.39
CA GLY A 65 -8.79 16.41 8.47
C GLY A 65 -9.38 16.03 9.83
N GLY A 66 -9.39 14.74 10.16
CA GLY A 66 -9.82 14.26 11.47
C GLY A 66 -11.19 13.61 11.54
N VAL A 67 -11.96 13.63 10.44
CA VAL A 67 -13.38 13.24 10.45
C VAL A 67 -13.52 11.73 10.30
N ASN A 68 -12.83 11.15 9.32
CA ASN A 68 -12.78 9.72 9.11
C ASN A 68 -11.38 9.16 9.41
N ARG A 69 -11.30 8.22 10.36
CA ARG A 69 -10.07 7.48 10.65
C ARG A 69 -10.04 6.22 9.80
N CYS A 70 -9.04 6.13 8.93
CA CYS A 70 -8.72 4.98 8.11
C CYS A 70 -7.48 4.26 8.64
N GLU A 71 -7.52 2.93 8.56
CA GLU A 71 -6.42 2.04 8.87
C GLU A 71 -6.19 1.14 7.66
N THR A 72 -5.02 1.29 7.04
CA THR A 72 -4.63 0.54 5.85
C THR A 72 -3.41 -0.33 6.16
N PRO A 73 -3.44 -1.64 5.90
CA PRO A 73 -2.31 -2.51 6.16
C PRO A 73 -1.21 -2.33 5.11
N ILE A 74 0.05 -2.56 5.50
CA ILE A 74 1.22 -2.50 4.60
C ILE A 74 1.12 -3.51 3.43
N VAL A 75 0.20 -4.47 3.50
CA VAL A 75 -0.12 -5.42 2.42
C VAL A 75 -0.51 -4.71 1.13
N THR A 76 -1.22 -3.57 1.18
CA THR A 76 -1.58 -2.83 -0.04
C THR A 76 -0.35 -2.25 -0.74
N ILE A 77 0.69 -1.87 0.02
CA ILE A 77 2.01 -1.50 -0.53
C ILE A 77 2.65 -2.72 -1.19
N ALA A 78 2.55 -3.89 -0.58
CA ALA A 78 3.06 -5.14 -1.14
C ALA A 78 2.44 -5.45 -2.52
N VAL A 79 1.11 -5.27 -2.65
CA VAL A 79 0.40 -5.44 -3.92
C VAL A 79 0.89 -4.44 -4.97
N ALA A 80 1.05 -3.16 -4.61
CA ALA A 80 1.57 -2.14 -5.52
C ALA A 80 3.00 -2.48 -6.00
N LEU A 81 3.88 -2.92 -5.10
CA LEU A 81 5.25 -3.34 -5.43
C LEU A 81 5.24 -4.54 -6.39
N LEU A 82 4.41 -5.55 -6.14
CA LEU A 82 4.26 -6.72 -7.02
C LEU A 82 3.72 -6.33 -8.41
N ALA A 83 2.71 -5.45 -8.46
CA ALA A 83 2.12 -4.98 -9.71
C ALA A 83 3.14 -4.21 -10.56
N VAL A 84 3.88 -3.27 -9.97
CA VAL A 84 4.93 -2.50 -10.66
C VAL A 84 6.04 -3.43 -11.14
N GLY A 85 6.55 -4.32 -10.27
CA GLY A 85 7.59 -5.27 -10.63
C GLY A 85 7.18 -6.21 -11.78
N GLY A 86 5.93 -6.70 -11.75
CA GLY A 86 5.35 -7.53 -12.81
C GLY A 86 5.19 -6.77 -14.13
N ALA A 87 4.69 -5.54 -14.09
CA ALA A 87 4.54 -4.69 -15.26
C ALA A 87 5.91 -4.40 -15.91
N LEU A 88 6.93 -4.05 -15.13
CA LEU A 88 8.28 -3.80 -15.62
C LEU A 88 8.90 -5.06 -16.27
N ARG A 89 8.69 -6.24 -15.69
CA ARG A 89 9.09 -7.52 -16.31
C ARG A 89 8.36 -7.77 -17.63
N GLY A 90 7.06 -7.51 -17.69
CA GLY A 90 6.26 -7.66 -18.90
C GLY A 90 6.71 -6.71 -20.03
N LEU A 91 7.01 -5.46 -19.70
CA LEU A 91 7.53 -4.47 -20.66
C LEU A 91 8.90 -4.89 -21.23
N GLU A 92 9.82 -5.36 -20.38
CA GLU A 92 11.10 -5.90 -20.83
C GLU A 92 10.90 -7.08 -21.78
N TYR A 93 10.01 -8.02 -21.45
CA TYR A 93 9.74 -9.18 -22.31
C TYR A 93 9.19 -8.76 -23.67
N ARG A 94 8.30 -7.77 -23.71
CA ARG A 94 7.73 -7.23 -24.96
C ARG A 94 8.76 -6.47 -25.81
N SER A 95 9.80 -5.91 -25.19
CA SER A 95 10.85 -5.15 -25.87
C SER A 95 11.95 -6.00 -26.50
N ARG A 96 11.92 -7.32 -26.30
CA ARG A 96 12.86 -8.30 -26.87
C ARG A 96 12.23 -9.02 -28.06
#